data_AF-A0AB72ZLS9-F1
#
_entry.id   AF-A0AB72ZLS9-F1
#
_cell.length_a   1.000
_cell.length_b   1.000
_cell.length_c   1.000
_cell.angle_alpha   90.00
_cell.angle_beta   90.00
_cell.angle_gamma   90.00
#
_symmetry.space_group_name_H-M   'P 1'
#
loop_
_entity.id
_entity.type
_entity.pdbx_description
1 polymer ?
#
loop_
_entity_poly.entity_id
_entity_poly.type
_entity_poly.pdbx_seq_one_letter_code
_entity_poly.pdbx_strand_id
1 'polypeptide(L)' 'MNTFLPTIRFDHSHHKLVVRDSTAAVDVLGFEGHESLSQPFCYDIQFTSADKAIDPATMLMHDASLTLAAPMAEAF' A
#
# COMPACT_ATOMS: atom_id res chain seq x y z
N MET A 1 -21.61 -5.76 28.41
CA MET A 1 -21.95 -6.18 27.04
C MET A 1 -20.75 -5.86 26.17
N ASN A 2 -19.98 -6.87 25.77
CA ASN A 2 -18.73 -6.68 25.01
C ASN A 2 -19.06 -6.77 23.52
N THR A 3 -19.27 -5.62 22.89
CA THR A 3 -19.54 -5.52 21.44
C THR A 3 -18.26 -5.87 20.69
N PHE A 4 -18.13 -7.13 20.27
CA PHE A 4 -17.18 -7.53 19.23
C PHE A 4 -17.64 -6.91 17.91
N LEU A 5 -17.14 -5.70 17.62
CA LEU A 5 -17.22 -5.16 16.27
C LEU A 5 -16.47 -6.14 15.36
N PRO A 6 -17.05 -6.61 14.26
CA PRO A 6 -16.30 -7.41 13.30
C PRO A 6 -15.08 -6.58 12.89
N THR A 7 -13.88 -7.12 13.13
CA THR A 7 -12.67 -6.53 12.58
C THR A 7 -12.83 -6.61 11.07
N ILE A 8 -13.21 -5.50 10.45
CA ILE A 8 -13.18 -5.36 9.00
C ILE A 8 -11.69 -5.44 8.63
N ARG A 9 -11.25 -6.64 8.27
CA ARG A 9 -9.96 -6.81 7.62
C ARG A 9 -10.17 -6.37 6.19
N PHE A 10 -9.75 -5.14 5.90
CA PHE A 10 -9.61 -4.72 4.52
C PHE A 10 -8.43 -5.52 3.95
N ASP A 11 -8.75 -6.54 3.17
CA ASP A 11 -7.77 -7.31 2.44
C ASP A 11 -7.29 -6.47 1.25
N HIS A 12 -6.23 -5.70 1.48
CA HIS A 12 -5.58 -4.90 0.45
C HIS A 12 -4.47 -5.68 -0.28
N SER A 13 -4.42 -7.01 -0.18
CA SER A 13 -3.38 -7.84 -0.82
C SER A 13 -3.29 -7.67 -2.34
N HIS A 14 -4.34 -7.13 -2.98
CA HIS A 14 -4.33 -6.76 -4.40
C HIS A 14 -3.57 -5.46 -4.69
N HIS A 15 -3.27 -4.62 -3.70
CA HIS A 15 -2.51 -3.38 -3.88
C HIS A 15 -1.04 -3.63 -3.63
N LYS A 16 -0.22 -3.36 -4.64
CA LYS A 16 1.23 -3.50 -4.55
C LYS A 16 1.88 -2.13 -4.49
N LEU A 17 2.59 -1.85 -3.39
CA LEU A 17 3.49 -0.71 -3.27
C LEU A 17 4.90 -1.14 -3.67
N VAL A 18 5.51 -0.39 -4.59
CA VAL A 18 6.92 -0.55 -4.97
C VAL A 18 7.58 0.81 -4.87
N VAL A 19 8.70 0.87 -4.15
CA VAL A 19 9.56 2.06 -4.10
C VAL A 19 10.86 1.72 -4.81
N ARG A 20 11.25 2.53 -5.79
CA ARG A 20 12.46 2.31 -6.58
C ARG A 20 13.68 2.30 -5.64
N ASP A 21 14.60 1.37 -5.90
CA ASP A 21 15.82 1.16 -5.12
C ASP A 21 15.63 0.76 -3.63
N SER A 22 14.38 0.50 -3.21
CA SER A 22 14.07 -0.08 -1.90
C SER A 22 14.00 -1.60 -1.97
N THR A 23 14.76 -2.28 -1.10
CA THR A 23 14.74 -3.75 -0.96
C THR A 23 13.79 -4.22 0.15
N ALA A 24 13.13 -3.30 0.85
CA ALA A 24 12.23 -3.64 1.94
C ALA A 24 10.98 -4.35 1.39
N ALA A 25 10.66 -5.51 1.94
CA ALA A 25 9.45 -6.23 1.61
C ALA A 25 8.26 -5.54 2.30
N VAL A 26 7.48 -4.76 1.56
CA VAL A 26 6.33 -4.01 2.07
C VAL A 26 5.02 -4.66 1.61
N ASP A 27 4.07 -4.76 2.54
CA ASP A 27 2.71 -5.25 2.29
C ASP A 27 1.69 -4.18 2.71
N VAL A 28 0.80 -3.81 1.79
CA VAL A 28 -0.10 -2.68 1.97
C VAL A 28 -1.20 -3.05 2.97
N LEU A 29 -1.29 -2.29 4.05
CA LEU A 29 -2.32 -2.46 5.09
C LEU A 29 -3.55 -1.60 4.79
N GLY A 30 -3.37 -0.45 4.15
CA GLY A 30 -4.44 0.47 3.80
C GLY A 30 -3.87 1.74 3.19
N PHE A 31 -4.72 2.52 2.50
CA PHE A 31 -4.32 3.81 1.97
C PHE A 31 -5.51 4.75 1.83
N GLU A 32 -5.22 6.06 1.84
CA GLU A 32 -6.17 7.13 1.54
C GLU A 32 -5.59 7.98 0.40
N GLY A 33 -6.40 8.20 -0.64
CA GLY A 33 -6.00 8.94 -1.83
C GLY A 33 -6.81 10.23 -2.00
N HIS A 34 -6.11 11.34 -2.19
CA HIS A 34 -6.69 12.63 -2.49
C HIS A 34 -6.34 13.01 -3.92
N GLU A 35 -7.34 12.98 -4.81
CA GLU A 35 -7.19 13.31 -6.22
C GLU A 35 -8.24 14.32 -6.67
N SER A 36 -7.83 15.31 -7.45
CA SER A 36 -8.74 16.29 -8.04
C SER A 36 -8.18 16.84 -9.35
N LEU A 37 -9.07 17.31 -10.22
CA LEU A 37 -8.67 17.84 -11.53
C LEU A 37 -7.75 19.05 -11.36
N SER A 38 -6.65 19.06 -12.11
CA SER A 38 -5.63 20.12 -12.07
C SER A 38 -4.96 20.31 -10.70
N GLN A 39 -5.00 19.29 -9.84
CA GLN A 39 -4.25 19.25 -8.58
C GLN A 39 -3.31 18.04 -8.57
N PRO A 40 -2.16 18.14 -7.90
CA PRO A 40 -1.34 16.96 -7.67
C PRO A 40 -2.12 15.96 -6.80
N PHE A 41 -1.97 14.68 -7.10
CA PHE A 41 -2.49 13.61 -6.25
C PHE A 41 -1.64 13.49 -4.98
N CYS A 42 -2.24 12.99 -3.90
CA CYS A 42 -1.53 12.64 -2.67
C CYS A 42 -2.10 11.34 -2.09
N TYR A 43 -1.23 10.42 -1.73
CA TYR A 43 -1.61 9.13 -1.15
C TYR A 43 -0.92 8.91 0.19
N ASP A 44 -1.72 8.73 1.24
CA ASP A 44 -1.26 8.28 2.54
C ASP A 44 -1.36 6.76 2.59
N ILE A 45 -0.23 6.06 2.56
CA ILE A 45 -0.18 4.60 2.47
C ILE A 45 0.40 4.03 3.77
N GLN A 46 -0.39 3.19 4.44
CA GLN A 46 0.06 2.38 5.56
C GLN A 46 0.45 1.00 5.05
N PHE A 47 1.66 0.56 5.41
CA PHE A 47 2.16 -0.76 5.06
C PHE A 47 2.81 -1.43 6.26
N THR A 48 2.93 -2.75 6.18
CA THR A 48 3.69 -3.57 7.13
C THR A 48 4.92 -4.13 6.43
N SER A 49 5.96 -4.44 7.20
CA SER A 49 7.15 -5.12 6.71
C SER A 49 7.69 -6.06 7.76
N ALA A 50 8.30 -7.16 7.31
CA ALA A 50 9.11 -8.02 8.18
C ALA A 50 10.42 -7.33 8.59
N ASP A 51 10.91 -6.39 7.77
CA ASP A 51 12.05 -5.56 8.07
C ASP A 51 11.64 -4.43 9.02
N LYS A 52 12.27 -4.39 10.20
CA LYS A 52 12.01 -3.38 11.24
C LYS A 52 12.97 -2.20 11.18
N ALA A 53 13.99 -2.27 10.33
CA ALA A 53 15.07 -1.29 10.25
C ALA A 53 15.20 -0.74 8.82
N ILE A 54 14.06 -0.42 8.19
CA ILE A 54 14.02 0.21 6.87
C ILE A 54 14.72 1.56 6.95
N ASP A 55 15.79 1.72 6.16
CA ASP A 55 16.52 2.99 6.07
C ASP A 55 15.65 4.04 5.35
N PRO A 56 15.38 5.21 5.96
CA PRO A 56 14.66 6.29 5.29
C PRO A 56 15.28 6.70 3.95
N ALA A 57 16.60 6.59 3.78
CA ALA A 57 17.28 6.95 2.55
C ALA A 57 16.94 6.03 1.36
N THR A 58 16.44 4.82 1.61
CA THR A 58 15.96 3.90 0.56
C THR A 58 14.47 4.07 0.27
N MET A 59 13.77 4.94 0.98
CA MET A 59 12.32 5.17 0.83
C MET A 59 11.99 6.60 0.39
N LEU A 60 12.68 7.60 0.95
CA LEU A 60 12.40 9.00 0.70
C LEU A 60 13.02 9.47 -0.61
N MET A 61 12.32 10.36 -1.32
CA MET A 61 12.74 10.95 -2.61
C MET A 61 12.99 9.92 -3.74
N HIS A 62 12.47 8.70 -3.57
CA HIS A 62 12.46 7.68 -4.60
C HIS A 62 11.11 7.65 -5.30
N ASP A 63 11.13 7.31 -6.59
CA ASP A 63 9.89 7.08 -7.34
C ASP A 63 9.16 5.88 -6.73
N ALA A 64 7.87 6.03 -6.48
CA ALA A 64 7.03 4.98 -5.94
C ALA A 64 5.82 4.75 -6.84
N SER A 65 5.39 3.49 -6.93
CA SER A 65 4.19 3.10 -7.64
C SER A 65 3.27 2.31 -6.72
N LEU A 66 2.00 2.72 -6.65
CA LEU A 66 0.91 1.94 -6.06
C LEU A 66 0.09 1.35 -7.20
N THR A 67 0.05 0.03 -7.31
CA THR A 67 -0.68 -0.65 -8.38
C THR A 67 -1.80 -1.50 -7.80
N LEU A 68 -3.00 -1.37 -8.36
CA LEU A 68 -4.08 -2.34 -8.13
C LEU A 68 -3.89 -3.52 -9.10
N ALA A 69 -3.48 -4.67 -8.56
CA ALA A 69 -3.38 -5.91 -9.32
C ALA A 69 -4.78 -6.47 -9.55
N ALA A 70 -5.21 -6.50 -10.81
CA ALA A 70 -6.41 -7.22 -11.19
C ALA A 70 -6.21 -8.72 -10.88
N PRO A 71 -7.25 -9.43 -10.39
CA PRO A 71 -7.20 -10.88 -10.30
C PRO A 71 -6.91 -11.44 -11.70
N MET A 72 -6.03 -12.45 -11.79
CA MET A 72 -5.84 -13.15 -13.06
C MET A 72 -7.20 -13.74 -13.44
N ALA A 73 -7.79 -13.27 -14.54
CA ALA A 73 -8.98 -13.89 -15.08
C ALA A 73 -8.62 -15.35 -15.37
N GLU A 74 -9.20 -16.28 -14.61
CA GLU A 74 -9.10 -17.70 -14.90
C GLU A 74 -9.78 -17.89 -16.26
N ALA A 75 -8.97 -18.13 -17.29
CA ALA A 75 -9.49 -18.34 -18.64
C ALA A 75 -10.39 -19.59 -18.60
N PHE A 76 -11.67 -19.39 -18.95
CA PHE A 76 -12.69 -20.44 -19.01
C PHE A 76 -12.30 -21.57 -19.99
#